data_AF-A0A930N433-F1
#
_entry.id   AF-A0A930N433-F1
#
_cell.length_a   1.000
_cell.length_b   1.000
_cell.length_c   1.000
_cell.angle_alpha   90.00
_cell.angle_beta   90.00
_cell.angle_gamma   90.00
#
_symmetry.space_group_name_H-M   'P 1'
#
loop_
_entity.id
_entity.type
_entity.pdbx_description
1 polymer ?
#
loop_
_entity_poly.entity_id
_entity_poly.type
_entity_poly.pdbx_seq_one_letter_code
_entity_poly.pdbx_strand_id
1 'polypeptide(L)' 'MHRYTLSYFVDSIVVLLLFAFYSHEYDKCGRVTRITHDYEKIEEQTYSYYSSGRLQEAVNEHAQGSFRYNSLD' A
#
# COMPACT_ATOMS: atom_id res chain seq x y z
N MET A 1 11.27 -15.87 28.05
CA MET A 1 10.75 -16.28 26.73
C MET A 1 9.25 -16.03 26.70
N HIS A 2 8.82 -14.88 26.16
CA HIS A 2 7.38 -14.60 25.99
C HIS A 2 6.92 -15.20 24.66
N ARG A 3 6.05 -16.22 24.73
CA ARG A 3 5.35 -16.78 23.58
C ARG A 3 4.29 -15.76 23.14
N TYR A 4 4.52 -15.11 22.00
CA TYR A 4 3.50 -14.28 21.37
C TYR A 4 2.56 -15.19 20.58
N THR A 5 1.46 -15.62 21.20
CA THR A 5 0.30 -16.14 20.46
C THR A 5 -0.55 -14.93 20.08
N LEU A 6 -0.08 -14.14 19.11
CA LEU A 6 -0.91 -13.12 18.45
C LEU A 6 -1.97 -13.88 17.67
N SER A 7 -3.15 -13.92 18.29
CA SER A 7 -4.35 -14.59 17.80
C SER A 7 -4.74 -14.01 16.44
N TYR A 8 -4.84 -14.87 15.42
CA TYR A 8 -5.35 -14.59 14.06
C TYR A 8 -6.63 -13.72 14.01
N PHE A 9 -7.36 -13.63 15.13
CA PHE A 9 -8.54 -12.79 15.29
C PHE A 9 -8.22 -11.28 15.30
N VAL A 10 -7.09 -10.88 15.88
CA VAL A 10 -6.66 -9.46 15.91
C VAL A 10 -6.22 -9.02 14.52
N ASP A 11 -5.52 -9.89 13.79
CA ASP A 11 -5.12 -9.63 12.40
C ASP A 11 -6.35 -9.48 11.49
N SER A 12 -7.40 -10.28 11.70
CA SER A 12 -8.63 -10.21 10.89
C SER A 12 -9.41 -8.90 11.12
N ILE A 13 -9.46 -8.40 12.36
CA ILE A 13 -10.11 -7.13 12.68
C ILE A 13 -9.31 -5.95 12.12
N VAL A 14 -7.97 -5.98 12.23
CA VAL A 14 -7.10 -4.95 11.66
C VAL A 14 -7.24 -4.92 10.13
N VAL A 15 -7.25 -6.08 9.47
CA VAL A 15 -7.48 -6.21 8.03
C VAL A 15 -8.87 -5.66 7.63
N LEU A 16 -9.92 -6.02 8.37
CA LEU A 16 -11.27 -5.50 8.11
C LEU A 16 -11.37 -3.98 8.32
N LEU A 17 -10.73 -3.44 9.35
CA LEU A 17 -10.68 -2.00 9.62
C LEU A 17 -9.92 -1.26 8.50
N LEU A 18 -8.82 -1.83 8.01
CA LEU A 18 -8.09 -1.29 6.86
C LEU A 18 -8.99 -1.22 5.62
N PHE A 19 -9.80 -2.24 5.33
CA PHE A 19 -10.77 -2.17 4.23
C PHE A 19 -11.90 -1.18 4.46
N ALA A 20 -12.30 -0.95 5.71
CA ALA A 20 -13.39 -0.02 6.04
C ALA A 20 -12.99 1.45 5.87
N PHE A 21 -11.70 1.78 5.97
CA PHE A 21 -11.21 3.16 5.92
C PHE A 21 -10.31 3.47 4.72
N TYR A 22 -9.89 2.45 3.97
CA TYR A 22 -9.04 2.62 2.78
C TYR A 22 -9.71 2.03 1.53
N SER A 23 -9.90 2.89 0.54
CA SER A 23 -10.22 2.51 -0.84
C SER A 23 -8.92 2.19 -1.58
N HIS A 24 -8.90 1.07 -2.31
CA HIS A 24 -7.76 0.64 -3.11
C HIS A 24 -8.18 0.46 -4.56
N GLU A 25 -7.42 1.03 -5.49
CA GLU A 25 -7.57 0.78 -6.93
C GLU A 25 -6.41 -0.06 -7.43
N TYR A 26 -6.71 -0.89 -8.43
CA TYR A 26 -5.78 -1.86 -8.98
C TYR A 26 -5.67 -1.73 -10.49
N ASP A 27 -4.48 -1.94 -11.02
CA ASP A 27 -4.28 -2.11 -12.46
C ASP A 27 -4.78 -3.49 -12.94
N LYS A 28 -4.75 -3.70 -14.26
CA LYS A 28 -5.14 -4.98 -14.89
C LYS A 28 -4.28 -6.18 -14.44
N CYS A 29 -3.12 -5.93 -13.84
CA CYS A 29 -2.22 -6.95 -13.32
C CYS A 29 -2.42 -7.19 -11.81
N GLY A 30 -3.40 -6.53 -11.16
CA GLY A 30 -3.70 -6.68 -9.74
C GLY A 30 -2.79 -5.89 -8.80
N ARG A 31 -2.04 -4.90 -9.30
CA ARG A 31 -1.16 -4.05 -8.49
C ARG A 31 -1.89 -2.78 -8.07
N VAL A 32 -1.66 -2.33 -6.84
CA VAL A 32 -2.31 -1.13 -6.29
C VAL A 32 -1.82 0.12 -7.00
N THR A 33 -2.69 0.88 -7.65
CA THR A 33 -2.35 2.16 -8.31
C THR A 33 -2.74 3.37 -7.48
N ARG A 34 -3.74 3.22 -6.62
CA ARG A 34 -4.26 4.30 -5.78
C ARG A 34 -4.74 3.77 -4.45
N ILE A 35 -4.44 4.49 -3.38
CA ILE A 35 -5.03 4.31 -2.06
C ILE A 35 -5.65 5.63 -1.66
N THR A 36 -6.89 5.59 -1.20
CA THR A 36 -7.61 6.75 -0.66
C THR A 36 -8.01 6.45 0.78
N HIS A 37 -7.61 7.31 1.71
CA HIS A 37 -7.98 7.21 3.11
C HIS A 37 -9.11 8.18 3.44
N ASP A 38 -10.17 7.72 4.10
CA ASP A 38 -11.39 8.50 4.38
C ASP A 38 -11.43 9.12 5.79
N TYR A 39 -10.32 9.11 6.53
CA TYR A 39 -10.31 9.64 7.90
C TYR A 39 -10.09 11.16 7.92
N GLU A 40 -11.17 11.93 8.04
CA GLU A 40 -11.26 13.41 8.20
C GLU A 40 -10.59 14.28 7.12
N LYS A 41 -9.61 13.75 6.39
CA LYS A 41 -8.89 14.36 5.30
C LYS A 41 -8.65 13.29 4.24
N ILE A 42 -9.20 13.52 3.04
CA ILE A 42 -9.01 12.64 1.89
C ILE A 42 -7.55 12.74 1.48
N GLU A 43 -6.72 11.81 1.97
CA GLU A 43 -5.35 11.66 1.51
C GLU A 43 -5.31 10.62 0.40
N GLU A 44 -4.88 11.06 -0.78
CA GLU A 44 -4.66 10.22 -1.94
C GLU A 44 -3.17 9.87 -2.04
N GLN A 45 -2.89 8.58 -2.16
CA GLN A 45 -1.57 8.05 -2.45
C GLN A 45 -1.64 7.31 -3.78
N THR A 46 -0.83 7.74 -4.75
CA THR A 46 -0.72 7.10 -6.06
C THR A 46 0.60 6.34 -6.18
N TYR A 47 0.56 5.29 -6.99
CA TYR A 47 1.71 4.44 -7.28
C TYR A 47 1.85 4.21 -8.79
N SER A 48 3.07 4.32 -9.30
CA SER A 48 3.42 3.97 -10.67
C SER A 48 4.44 2.85 -10.70
N TYR A 49 4.43 2.08 -11.80
CA TYR A 49 5.24 0.87 -11.94
C TYR A 49 5.99 0.87 -13.26
N TYR A 50 7.20 0.33 -13.25
CA TYR A 50 7.92 -0.03 -14.46
C TYR A 50 7.18 -1.15 -15.21
N SER A 51 7.47 -1.27 -16.51
CA SER A 51 7.00 -2.39 -17.35
C SER A 51 7.38 -3.76 -16.78
N SER A 52 8.47 -3.83 -16.00
CA SER A 52 8.95 -5.03 -15.34
C SER A 52 8.09 -5.50 -14.16
N GLY A 53 7.11 -4.72 -13.70
CA GLY A 53 6.35 -5.04 -12.50
C GLY A 53 6.73 -4.22 -11.28
N ARG A 54 7.97 -3.69 -11.24
CA ARG A 54 8.56 -3.07 -10.04
C ARG A 54 8.01 -1.67 -9.78
N LEU A 55 7.87 -1.32 -8.50
CA LEU A 55 7.45 0.02 -8.08
C LEU A 55 8.44 1.06 -8.58
N GLN A 56 7.93 2.05 -9.30
CA GLN A 56 8.70 3.15 -9.88
C GLN A 56 8.59 4.40 -9.01
N GLU A 57 7.37 4.75 -8.59
CA GLU A 57 7.10 5.98 -7.87
C GLU A 57 5.91 5.83 -6.92
N ALA A 58 5.95 6.57 -5.82
CA ALA A 58 4.86 6.76 -4.89
C ALA A 58 4.70 8.25 -4.59
N VAL A 59 3.50 8.81 -4.79
CA VAL A 59 3.20 10.24 -4.56
C VAL A 59 1.98 10.40 -3.68
N ASN A 60 2.08 11.26 -2.65
CA ASN A 60 0.94 11.77 -1.89
C ASN A 60 1.03 13.29 -1.74
N GLU A 61 0.10 13.88 -0.99
CA GLU A 61 0.04 15.32 -0.71
C GLU A 61 1.34 15.87 -0.08
N HIS A 62 2.04 15.05 0.71
CA HIS A 62 3.17 15.47 1.55
C HIS A 62 4.53 15.18 0.94
N ALA A 63 4.63 14.18 0.06
CA ALA A 63 5.89 13.66 -0.43
C ALA A 63 5.78 12.92 -1.76
N GLN A 64 6.89 12.92 -2.50
CA GLN A 64 7.11 12.13 -3.70
C GLN A 64 8.38 11.29 -3.52
N GLY A 65 8.25 9.96 -3.64
CA GLY A 65 9.34 9.00 -3.57
C GLY A 65 9.53 8.28 -4.89
N SER A 66 10.75 8.33 -5.45
CA SER A 66 11.12 7.59 -6.66
C SER A 66 12.07 6.45 -6.34
N PHE A 67 11.82 5.28 -6.93
CA PHE A 67 12.59 4.06 -6.68
C PHE A 67 13.42 3.69 -7.91
N ARG A 68 14.71 3.42 -7.68
CA ARG A 68 15.62 2.88 -8.70
C ARG A 68 16.28 1.63 -8.18
N TYR A 69 16.42 0.65 -9.05
CA TYR A 69 17.03 -0.63 -8.72
C TYR A 69 18.31 -0.76 -9.54
N ASN A 70 19.39 -1.15 -8.89
CA ASN A 70 20.56 -1.59 -9.61
C ASN A 70 20.24 -2.92 -10.29
N SER A 71 20.74 -3.12 -11.53
CA SER A 71 20.91 -4.46 -12.06
C SER A 71 21.92 -5.15 -11.14
N LEU A 72 21.51 -6.24 -10.50
CA LEU A 72 22.49 -7.17 -9.95
C LEU A 72 22.89 -8.02 -11.15
N ASP A 73 23.99 -7.62 -11.79
CA ASP A 73 24.65 -8.42 -12.84
C ASP A 73 25.10 -9.78 -12.28
#